data_AF-A0A0C2J0C5-F1
#
_entry.id   AF-A0A0C2J0C5-F1
#
_cell.length_a   1.000
_cell.length_b   1.000
_cell.length_c   1.000
_cell.angle_alpha   90.00
_cell.angle_beta   90.00
_cell.angle_gamma   90.00
#
_symmetry.space_group_name_H-M   'P 1'
#
loop_
_entity.id
_entity.type
_entity.pdbx_description
1 polymer ?
#
loop_
_entity_poly.entity_id
_entity_poly.type
_entity_poly.pdbx_seq_one_letter_code
_entity_poly.pdbx_strand_id
1 'polypeptide(L)'
;MRARLASPNWSDEPPWVLLGIRTAVKEDIGCSSAELVYGSCLRIAGEFVKNQYHTPNASAYLMILREKVNRLAQTPTSQHGSCRKHINPIELQKCRYVFVMHDSNKSAL
;
A
#
# COMPACT_ATOMS: atom_id res chain seq x y z
N MET A 1 8.91 18.31 10.71
CA MET A 1 8.30 17.88 9.43
C MET A 1 9.34 18.03 8.33
N ARG A 2 9.63 16.98 7.55
CA ARG A 2 10.49 17.06 6.36
C ARG A 2 9.62 17.24 5.13
N ALA A 3 9.72 18.38 4.45
CA ALA A 3 9.14 18.54 3.11
C ALA A 3 9.96 17.67 2.14
N ARG A 4 9.31 16.73 1.45
CA ARG A 4 9.95 15.91 0.42
C ARG A 4 10.04 16.77 -0.84
N LEU A 5 11.22 17.31 -1.12
CA LEU A 5 11.40 18.25 -2.23
C LEU A 5 11.38 17.59 -3.64
N ALA A 6 10.96 16.32 -3.76
CA ALA A 6 11.10 15.54 -5.00
C ALA A 6 9.95 14.54 -5.23
N SER A 7 8.71 14.91 -4.88
CA SER A 7 7.52 14.15 -5.25
C SER A 7 6.99 14.62 -6.61
N PRO A 8 6.56 13.74 -7.53
CA PRO A 8 5.95 14.15 -8.81
C PRO A 8 4.64 14.96 -8.64
N ASN A 9 4.05 14.99 -7.44
CA ASN A 9 2.79 15.66 -7.13
C ASN A 9 2.96 16.87 -6.18
N TRP A 10 4.08 17.60 -6.31
CA TRP A 10 4.40 18.74 -5.43
C TRP A 10 3.31 19.83 -5.40
N SER A 11 2.42 19.90 -6.40
CA SER A 11 1.29 20.84 -6.46
C SER A 11 0.10 20.44 -5.57
N ASP A 12 -0.02 19.16 -5.22
CA ASP A 12 -1.13 18.62 -4.40
C ASP A 12 -0.79 18.60 -2.89
N GLU A 13 0.50 18.67 -2.55
CA GLU A 13 1.02 18.71 -1.17
C GLU A 13 0.86 20.06 -0.42
N PRO A 14 0.90 21.26 -1.04
CA PRO A 14 0.90 22.54 -0.35
C PRO A 14 -0.32 22.80 0.55
N PRO A 15 -1.56 22.42 0.17
CA PRO A 15 -2.72 22.56 1.06
C PRO A 15 -2.54 21.84 2.39
N TRP A 16 -1.94 20.64 2.38
CA TRP A 16 -1.71 19.84 3.59
C TRP A 16 -0.61 20.41 4.48
N VAL A 17 0.47 20.92 3.86
CA VAL A 17 1.56 21.58 4.59
C VAL A 17 1.05 22.86 5.28
N LEU A 18 0.30 23.69 4.56
CA LEU A 18 -0.29 24.91 5.11
C LEU A 18 -1.31 24.62 6.20
N LEU A 19 -2.11 23.55 6.05
CA LEU A 19 -3.03 23.09 7.09
C LEU A 19 -2.27 22.74 8.37
N GLY A 20 -1.22 21.92 8.26
CA GLY A 20 -0.38 21.54 9.40
C GLY A 20 0.25 22.73 10.10
N ILE A 21 0.72 23.74 9.35
CA ILE A 21 1.27 24.98 9.93
C ILE A 21 0.20 25.78 10.68
N ARG A 22 -1.03 25.85 10.15
CA ARG A 22 -2.13 26.62 10.78
C ARG A 22 -2.67 25.95 12.04
N THR A 23 -2.67 24.63 12.09
CA THR A 23 -3.16 23.86 13.25
C THR A 23 -2.09 23.54 14.28
N ALA A 24 -0.80 23.77 13.99
CA ALA A 24 0.26 23.59 14.96
C ALA A 24 0.15 24.64 16.08
N VAL A 25 0.18 24.17 17.34
CA VAL A 25 0.23 25.04 18.51
C VAL A 25 1.61 25.67 18.59
N LYS A 26 1.66 26.98 18.76
CA LYS A 26 2.92 27.70 19.00
C LYS A 26 3.16 27.75 20.50
N GLU A 27 4.24 27.14 20.97
CA GLU A 27 4.56 26.99 22.40
C GLU A 27 4.63 28.33 23.15
N ASP A 28 5.15 29.40 22.52
CA ASP A 28 5.26 30.73 23.13
C ASP A 28 3.90 31.34 23.52
N ILE A 29 2.85 31.03 22.78
CA ILE A 29 1.50 31.64 22.92
C ILE A 29 0.50 30.61 23.47
N GLY A 30 0.84 29.32 23.42
CA GLY A 30 -0.05 28.23 23.83
C GLY A 30 -1.25 27.99 22.90
N CYS A 31 -1.31 28.68 21.75
CA CYS A 31 -2.40 28.60 20.79
C CYS A 31 -1.89 28.40 19.36
N SER A 32 -2.71 27.79 18.51
CA SER A 32 -2.46 27.71 17.07
C SER A 32 -2.94 28.96 16.32
N SER A 33 -2.43 29.18 15.11
CA SER A 33 -2.88 30.30 14.27
C SER A 33 -4.36 30.15 13.88
N ALA A 34 -4.82 28.92 13.68
CA ALA A 34 -6.23 28.61 13.47
C ALA A 34 -7.11 29.02 14.65
N GLU A 35 -6.69 28.72 15.88
CA GLU A 35 -7.44 29.09 17.08
C GLU A 35 -7.53 30.60 17.27
N LEU A 36 -6.48 31.35 16.97
CA LEU A 36 -6.49 32.81 17.08
C LEU A 36 -7.45 33.47 16.09
N VAL A 37 -7.59 32.91 14.88
CA VAL A 37 -8.44 33.47 13.82
C VAL A 37 -9.90 33.03 13.99
N TYR A 38 -10.12 31.75 14.31
CA TYR A 38 -11.46 31.15 14.33
C TYR A 38 -12.03 30.95 15.74
N GLY A 39 -11.27 31.30 16.78
CA GLY A 39 -11.66 31.13 18.19
C GLY A 39 -11.73 29.66 18.64
N SER A 40 -11.32 28.72 17.81
CA SER A 40 -11.36 27.27 18.10
C SER A 40 -10.38 26.50 17.22
N CYS A 41 -9.95 25.32 17.70
CA CYS A 41 -9.15 24.41 16.90
C CYS A 41 -9.89 24.04 15.60
N LEU A 42 -9.23 24.25 14.45
CA LEU A 42 -9.72 23.82 13.16
C LEU A 42 -9.75 22.28 13.13
N ARG A 43 -10.93 21.70 13.37
CA ARG A 43 -11.12 20.25 13.40
C ARG A 43 -10.99 19.68 11.99
N ILE A 44 -9.95 18.87 11.75
CA ILE A 44 -9.65 18.31 10.43
C ILE A 44 -10.62 17.14 10.15
N ALA A 45 -11.03 16.96 8.89
CA ALA A 45 -11.79 15.80 8.43
C ALA A 45 -10.95 14.51 8.58
N GLY A 46 -10.96 13.93 9.77
CA GLY A 46 -10.14 12.78 10.18
C GLY A 46 -10.07 12.65 11.70
N GLU A 47 -10.12 13.78 12.41
CA GLU A 47 -10.23 13.83 13.89
C GLU A 47 -11.58 13.30 14.40
N PHE A 48 -12.59 13.30 13.54
CA PHE A 48 -13.96 12.90 13.87
C PHE A 48 -14.31 11.46 13.51
N VAL A 49 -13.41 10.68 12.92
CA VAL A 49 -13.69 9.24 12.74
C VAL A 49 -13.53 8.60 14.11
N LYS A 50 -14.56 8.76 14.97
CA LYS A 50 -14.83 7.78 16.01
C LYS A 50 -14.75 6.45 15.28
N ASN A 51 -13.87 5.56 15.71
CA ASN A 51 -13.93 4.16 15.34
C ASN A 51 -15.34 3.69 15.71
N GLN A 52 -16.28 3.82 14.80
CA GLN A 52 -17.47 3.02 14.81
C GLN A 52 -16.91 1.63 14.59
N TYR A 53 -16.67 0.92 15.69
CA TYR A 53 -16.51 -0.53 15.68
C TYR A 53 -17.85 -1.13 15.25
N HIS A 54 -18.29 -0.80 14.04
CA HIS A 54 -19.21 -1.64 13.34
C HIS A 54 -18.35 -2.84 12.97
N THR A 55 -18.46 -3.91 13.75
CA THR A 55 -18.02 -5.22 13.28
C THR A 55 -19.02 -5.57 12.18
N PRO A 56 -18.71 -5.38 10.89
CA PRO A 56 -19.61 -5.89 9.86
C PRO A 56 -19.77 -7.38 10.11
N ASN A 57 -20.97 -7.92 9.90
CA ASN A 57 -21.18 -9.37 9.93
C ASN A 57 -20.06 -10.02 9.11
N ALA A 58 -19.20 -10.80 9.76
CA ALA A 58 -17.98 -11.33 9.16
C ALA A 58 -18.28 -12.08 7.85
N SER A 59 -19.44 -12.75 7.78
CA SER A 59 -19.90 -13.43 6.58
C SER A 59 -20.18 -12.47 5.41
N ALA A 60 -20.89 -11.37 5.67
CA ALA A 60 -21.20 -10.37 4.66
C ALA A 60 -19.92 -9.66 4.17
N TYR A 61 -18.99 -9.38 5.08
CA TYR A 61 -17.70 -8.78 4.73
C TYR A 61 -16.83 -9.72 3.89
N LEU A 62 -16.76 -11.00 4.26
CA LEU A 62 -16.05 -12.03 3.47
C LEU A 62 -16.66 -12.22 2.09
N MET A 63 -17.98 -12.13 1.95
CA MET A 63 -18.67 -12.20 0.66
C MET A 63 -18.22 -11.05 -0.26
N ILE A 64 -18.22 -9.82 0.26
CA ILE A 64 -17.75 -8.63 -0.48
C ILE A 64 -16.28 -8.76 -0.87
N LEU A 65 -15.43 -9.23 0.04
CA LEU A 65 -14.00 -9.44 -0.25
C LEU A 65 -13.78 -10.48 -1.35
N ARG A 66 -14.48 -11.62 -1.29
CA ARG A 66 -14.40 -12.66 -2.32
C ARG A 66 -14.85 -12.13 -3.67
N GLU A 67 -15.91 -11.33 -3.71
CA GLU A 67 -16.37 -10.71 -4.96
C GLU A 67 -15.31 -9.76 -5.53
N LYS A 68 -14.71 -8.90 -4.70
CA LYS A 68 -13.65 -7.98 -5.13
C LYS A 68 -12.41 -8.73 -5.63
N VAL A 69 -11.98 -9.76 -4.91
CA VAL A 69 -10.83 -10.59 -5.31
C VAL A 69 -11.11 -11.34 -6.61
N ASN A 70 -12.33 -11.87 -6.80
CA ASN A 70 -12.72 -12.51 -8.06
C ASN A 70 -12.73 -11.53 -9.24
N ARG A 71 -13.13 -10.27 -9.02
CA ARG A 71 -13.04 -9.22 -10.05
C ARG A 71 -11.60 -8.82 -10.37
N LEU A 72 -10.71 -8.91 -9.38
CA LEU A 72 -9.28 -8.64 -9.52
C LEU A 72 -8.47 -9.87 -9.95
N ALA A 73 -9.10 -11.05 -10.03
CA ALA A 73 -8.43 -12.27 -10.40
C ALA A 73 -7.76 -12.06 -11.75
N GLN A 74 -6.46 -12.35 -11.77
CA GLN A 74 -5.62 -12.15 -12.94
C GLN A 74 -6.24 -12.93 -14.11
N THR A 75 -6.45 -12.24 -15.24
CA THR A 75 -6.77 -12.91 -16.50
C THR A 75 -5.68 -13.97 -16.73
N PRO A 76 -6.03 -15.22 -17.06
CA PRO A 76 -5.02 -16.25 -17.30
C PRO A 76 -3.98 -15.70 -18.26
N THR A 77 -2.73 -15.65 -17.81
CA THR A 77 -1.63 -15.18 -18.62
C THR A 77 -1.53 -16.08 -19.84
N SER A 78 -1.50 -15.48 -21.03
CA SER A 78 -1.21 -16.20 -22.25
C SER A 78 0.14 -16.90 -22.09
N GLN A 79 0.16 -18.24 -22.10
CA GLN A 79 1.41 -18.98 -22.23
C GLN A 79 1.97 -18.71 -23.62
N HIS A 80 2.81 -17.68 -23.73
CA HIS A 80 3.64 -17.44 -24.91
C HIS A 80 4.76 -18.48 -24.96
N GLY A 81 4.38 -19.72 -25.22
CA GLY A 81 5.27 -20.86 -25.30
C GLY A 81 4.49 -22.08 -25.77
N SER A 82 4.45 -22.30 -27.08
CA SER A 82 3.83 -23.49 -27.70
C SER A 82 4.59 -24.79 -27.44
N CYS A 83 5.32 -24.91 -26.33
CA CYS A 83 6.05 -26.12 -26.02
C CYS A 83 6.15 -26.31 -24.51
N ARG A 84 5.23 -27.12 -23.97
CA ARG A 84 5.46 -27.80 -22.71
C ARG A 84 6.57 -28.82 -23.00
N LYS A 85 7.83 -28.42 -22.83
CA LYS A 85 8.98 -29.31 -23.02
C LYS A 85 8.94 -30.37 -21.93
N HIS A 86 8.25 -31.48 -22.20
CA HIS A 86 8.34 -32.68 -21.40
C HIS A 86 9.72 -33.29 -21.68
N ILE A 87 10.69 -33.02 -20.81
CA ILE A 87 12.02 -33.60 -20.93
C ILE A 87 11.92 -35.04 -20.44
N ASN A 88 12.10 -36.00 -21.34
CA ASN A 88 12.14 -37.41 -20.98
C ASN A 88 13.38 -37.69 -20.12
N PRO A 89 13.28 -38.44 -19.00
CA PRO A 89 14.42 -38.72 -18.11
C PRO A 89 15.62 -39.40 -18.81
N ILE A 90 15.36 -40.14 -19.88
CA ILE A 90 16.39 -40.81 -20.70
C ILE A 90 17.27 -39.78 -21.44
N GLU A 91 16.72 -38.65 -21.85
CA GLU A 91 17.49 -37.59 -22.51
C GLU A 91 18.39 -36.86 -21.50
N LEU A 92 17.96 -36.76 -20.24
CA LEU A 92 18.77 -36.20 -19.16
C LEU A 92 20.01 -37.06 -18.88
N GLN A 93 19.93 -38.39 -19.04
CA GLN A 93 21.10 -39.27 -18.90
C GLN A 93 22.15 -39.07 -20.00
N LYS A 94 21.76 -38.52 -21.16
CA LYS A 94 22.68 -38.18 -22.26
C LYS A 94 23.26 -36.76 -22.13
N CYS A 95 22.74 -35.94 -21.22
CA CYS A 95 23.23 -34.58 -21.01
C CYS A 95 24.59 -34.60 -20.31
N ARG A 96 25.61 -34.00 -20.94
CA ARG A 96 26.95 -33.85 -20.36
C ARG A 96 27.00 -32.85 -19.20
N TYR A 97 26.09 -31.88 -19.19
CA TYR A 97 25.99 -30.84 -18.18
C TYR A 97 24.53 -30.64 -17.80
N VAL A 98 24.26 -30.48 -16.49
CA VAL A 98 22.94 -30.19 -15.96
C VAL A 98 23.02 -28.97 -15.05
N PHE A 99 22.03 -28.08 -15.12
CA PHE A 99 21.88 -26.99 -14.17
C PHE A 99 21.04 -27.49 -12.99
N VAL A 100 21.61 -27.44 -11.80
CA VAL A 100 20.90 -27.77 -10.56
C VAL A 100 20.48 -26.46 -9.90
N MET A 101 19.18 -26.31 -9.64
CA MET A 101 18.70 -25.17 -8.87
C MET A 101 19.13 -25.36 -7.42
N HIS A 102 19.92 -24.43 -6.91
CA HIS A 102 20.30 -24.42 -5.50
C HIS A 102 19.34 -23.48 -4.77
N ASP A 103 18.29 -24.05 -4.16
CA ASP A 103 17.36 -23.31 -3.31
C ASP A 103 18.04 -22.95 -1.98
N SER A 104 18.91 -21.94 -2.03
CA SER A 104 19.41 -21.28 -0.84
C SER A 104 18.36 -20.29 -0.35
N ASN A 105 17.63 -20.64 0.71
CA ASN A 105 16.89 -19.65 1.48
C ASN A 105 17.90 -18.71 2.15
N LYS A 106 18.13 -17.55 1.53
CA LYS A 106 18.86 -16.46 2.18
C LYS A 106 17.94 -15.90 3.27
N SER A 107 18.22 -16.20 4.53
CA SER A 107 17.62 -15.44 5.64
C SER A 107 18.02 -13.98 5.47
N ALA A 108 17.02 -13.09 5.52
CA ALA A 108 17.23 -11.66 5.49
C ALA A 108 18.01 -11.23 6.75
N LEU A 109 19.11 -10.50 6.53
CA LEU A 109 19.80 -9.71 7.56
C LEU A 109 19.16 -8.32 7.64
#